data_AF-A0A562VGR5-F1
#
_entry.id   AF-A0A562VGR5-F1
#
_cell.length_a   1.000
_cell.length_b   1.000
_cell.length_c   1.000
_cell.angle_alpha   90.00
_cell.angle_beta   90.00
_cell.angle_gamma   90.00
#
_symmetry.space_group_name_H-M   'P 1'
#
loop_
_entity.id
_entity.type
_entity.pdbx_description
1 polymer ?
#
loop_
_entity_poly.entity_id
_entity_poly.type
_entity_poly.pdbx_seq_one_letter_code
_entity_poly.pdbx_strand_id
1 'polypeptide(L)'
;MLKKLIVLLVMASLAVPVQAAIYKWVDQRGTVYFTEDLGKVPPAFRKKAQVINGEGEPAVEVIESAAPEGKKPRKDAAPKEDGQTTKTDKKKPSYGGKDEDSWRNEFGRLKDELRTNEEYLAETRKRKEDTANLSRRDYLSLQQTEKDVVSRIDSIKRKLQSLTEKADKAGVPKELR
;
A
#
# COMPACT_ATOMS: atom_id res chain seq x y z
N MET A 1 52.06 14.75 -13.64
CA MET A 1 50.65 14.98 -13.25
C MET A 1 49.65 14.60 -14.37
N LEU A 2 49.98 14.80 -15.65
CA LEU A 2 49.11 14.48 -16.80
C LEU A 2 48.64 13.01 -16.87
N LYS A 3 49.51 12.03 -16.54
CA LYS A 3 49.12 10.60 -16.48
C LYS A 3 48.01 10.31 -15.45
N LYS A 4 48.01 11.03 -14.31
CA LYS A 4 46.96 10.88 -13.28
C LYS A 4 45.63 11.49 -13.73
N LEU A 5 45.69 12.59 -14.49
CA LEU A 5 44.51 13.21 -15.10
C LEU A 5 43.88 12.30 -16.16
N ILE A 6 44.70 11.62 -16.98
CA ILE A 6 44.22 10.67 -17.99
C ILE A 6 43.55 9.47 -17.32
N VAL A 7 44.14 8.91 -16.26
CA VAL A 7 43.52 7.80 -15.51
C VAL A 7 42.18 8.22 -14.88
N LEU A 8 42.10 9.43 -14.33
CA LEU A 8 40.84 9.98 -13.78
C LEU A 8 39.77 10.14 -14.88
N LEU A 9 40.17 10.63 -16.06
CA LEU A 9 39.27 10.82 -17.20
C LEU A 9 38.72 9.49 -17.73
N VAL A 10 39.58 8.47 -17.83
CA VAL A 10 39.17 7.11 -18.24
C VAL A 10 38.22 6.51 -17.19
N MET A 11 38.48 6.72 -15.91
CA MET A 11 37.63 6.20 -14.83
C MET A 11 36.25 6.88 -14.79
N ALA A 12 36.17 8.18 -15.10
CA ALA A 12 34.91 8.91 -15.21
C ALA A 12 34.07 8.47 -16.44
N SER A 13 34.71 7.99 -17.51
CA SER A 13 34.02 7.48 -18.71
C SER A 13 33.27 6.16 -18.51
N LEU A 14 33.53 5.47 -17.39
CA LEU A 14 32.88 4.20 -17.02
C LEU A 14 31.56 4.39 -16.24
N ALA A 15 31.09 5.63 -16.08
CA ALA A 15 29.80 5.90 -15.45
C ALA A 15 28.65 5.45 -16.38
N VAL A 16 28.16 4.22 -16.16
CA VAL A 16 26.97 3.70 -16.87
C VAL A 16 25.71 4.26 -16.17
N PRO A 17 24.77 4.85 -16.92
CA PRO A 17 23.48 5.23 -16.34
C PRO A 17 22.71 3.97 -15.94
N VAL A 18 22.50 3.78 -14.63
CA VAL A 18 21.59 2.74 -14.13
C VAL A 18 20.16 3.22 -14.33
N GLN A 19 19.47 2.65 -15.31
CA GLN A 19 18.05 2.89 -15.52
C GLN A 19 17.26 1.98 -14.58
N ALA A 20 16.79 2.54 -13.46
CA ALA A 20 15.89 1.84 -12.55
C ALA A 20 14.44 2.10 -13.02
N ALA A 21 13.83 1.09 -13.64
CA ALA A 21 12.42 1.12 -14.00
C ALA A 21 11.57 0.74 -12.79
N ILE A 22 10.71 1.64 -12.30
CA ILE A 22 9.78 1.33 -11.21
C ILE A 22 8.47 0.83 -11.81
N TYR A 23 8.10 -0.40 -11.53
CA TYR A 23 6.85 -1.01 -11.97
C TYR A 23 5.76 -0.80 -10.92
N LYS A 24 4.61 -0.26 -11.36
CA LYS A 24 3.41 -0.09 -10.56
C LYS A 24 2.30 -0.99 -11.07
N TRP A 25 1.61 -1.73 -10.20
CA TRP A 25 0.42 -2.49 -10.59
C TRP A 25 -0.63 -2.48 -9.49
N VAL A 26 -1.87 -2.77 -9.88
CA VAL A 26 -3.01 -2.91 -8.97
C VAL A 26 -3.42 -4.38 -8.94
N ASP A 27 -3.56 -4.94 -7.74
CA ASP A 27 -4.03 -6.31 -7.55
C ASP A 27 -5.55 -6.43 -7.73
N GLN A 28 -6.08 -7.65 -7.65
CA GLN A 28 -7.54 -7.91 -7.73
C GLN A 28 -8.34 -7.26 -6.59
N ARG A 29 -7.68 -6.88 -5.50
CA ARG A 29 -8.29 -6.24 -4.33
C ARG A 29 -8.21 -4.71 -4.39
N GLY A 30 -7.66 -4.13 -5.47
CA GLY A 30 -7.47 -2.69 -5.61
C GLY A 30 -6.24 -2.12 -4.90
N THR A 31 -5.36 -2.98 -4.38
CA THR A 31 -4.13 -2.55 -3.70
C THR A 31 -3.05 -2.23 -4.72
N VAL A 32 -2.43 -1.04 -4.59
CA VAL A 32 -1.35 -0.57 -5.46
C VAL A 32 0.00 -1.04 -4.91
N TYR A 33 0.80 -1.68 -5.75
CA TYR A 33 2.16 -2.14 -5.44
C TYR A 33 3.19 -1.50 -6.35
N PHE A 34 4.43 -1.38 -5.85
CA PHE A 34 5.59 -0.86 -6.57
C PHE A 34 6.77 -1.82 -6.43
N THR A 35 7.53 -2.03 -7.51
CA THR A 35 8.77 -2.83 -7.49
C THR A 35 9.75 -2.30 -8.52
N GLU A 36 11.05 -2.43 -8.25
CA GLU A 36 12.13 -2.10 -9.21
C GLU A 36 12.46 -3.29 -10.14
N ASP A 37 11.92 -4.47 -9.84
CA ASP A 37 12.14 -5.71 -10.58
C ASP A 37 10.81 -6.28 -11.10
N LEU A 38 10.68 -6.37 -12.43
CA LEU A 38 9.53 -6.96 -13.12
C LEU A 38 9.30 -8.42 -12.71
N GLY A 39 10.36 -9.15 -12.34
CA GLY A 39 10.28 -10.53 -11.84
C GLY A 39 9.42 -10.66 -10.59
N LYS A 40 9.42 -9.62 -9.74
CA LYS A 40 8.60 -9.55 -8.50
C LYS A 40 7.15 -9.20 -8.74
N VAL A 41 6.79 -8.71 -9.94
CA VAL A 41 5.39 -8.56 -10.33
C VAL A 41 4.81 -9.94 -10.61
N PRO A 42 3.70 -10.35 -9.96
CA PRO A 42 3.10 -11.65 -10.24
C PRO A 42 2.68 -11.77 -11.72
N PRO A 43 2.83 -12.95 -12.36
CA PRO A 43 2.64 -13.12 -13.81
C PRO A 43 1.30 -12.57 -14.35
N ALA A 44 0.22 -12.70 -13.56
CA ALA A 44 -1.11 -12.21 -13.91
C ALA A 44 -1.20 -10.68 -14.08
N PHE A 45 -0.34 -9.92 -13.39
CA PHE A 45 -0.36 -8.45 -13.39
C PHE A 45 0.76 -7.82 -14.23
N ARG A 46 1.72 -8.60 -14.73
CA ARG A 46 2.84 -8.09 -15.56
C ARG A 46 2.36 -7.32 -16.79
N LYS A 47 1.30 -7.80 -17.46
CA LYS A 47 0.71 -7.13 -18.63
C LYS A 47 -0.01 -5.82 -18.30
N LYS A 48 -0.35 -5.60 -17.03
CA LYS A 48 -1.05 -4.41 -16.53
C LYS A 48 -0.15 -3.49 -15.70
N ALA A 49 1.11 -3.88 -15.51
CA ALA A 49 2.06 -3.09 -14.76
C ALA A 49 2.50 -1.88 -15.61
N GLN A 50 2.44 -0.69 -15.03
CA GLN A 50 2.91 0.54 -15.65
C GLN A 50 4.36 0.78 -15.23
N VAL A 51 5.20 1.17 -16.19
CA VAL A 51 6.59 1.56 -15.94
C VAL A 51 6.62 3.05 -15.63
N ILE A 52 7.07 3.39 -14.43
CA ILE A 52 7.32 4.75 -13.99
C ILE A 52 8.80 5.01 -14.24
N ASN A 53 9.13 5.52 -15.42
CA ASN A 53 10.41 6.16 -15.69
C ASN A 53 10.20 7.67 -15.49
N GLY A 54 11.14 8.36 -14.86
CA GLY A 54 11.01 9.74 -14.36
C GLY A 54 10.77 10.87 -15.37
N GLU A 55 10.15 10.61 -16.52
CA GLU A 55 9.68 11.62 -17.46
C GLU A 55 8.15 11.57 -17.56
N GLY A 56 7.50 12.64 -17.10
CA GLY A 56 6.17 13.06 -17.52
C GLY A 56 5.02 12.11 -17.20
N GLU A 57 4.19 12.50 -16.23
CA GLU A 57 2.80 12.04 -16.19
C GLU A 57 2.13 12.14 -17.58
N PRO A 58 1.19 11.24 -17.87
CA PRO A 58 -0.09 11.69 -18.32
C PRO A 58 -1.04 11.70 -17.12
N ALA A 59 -1.49 12.90 -16.79
CA ALA A 59 -2.61 13.15 -15.92
C ALA A 59 -3.85 12.39 -16.41
N VAL A 60 -4.48 11.66 -15.47
CA VAL A 60 -5.92 11.35 -15.36
C VAL A 60 -6.57 10.55 -16.50
N GLU A 61 -7.09 9.37 -16.15
CA GLU A 61 -8.51 9.08 -16.37
C GLU A 61 -9.05 8.21 -15.23
N VAL A 62 -9.91 8.82 -14.40
CA VAL A 62 -10.94 8.12 -13.64
C VAL A 62 -11.86 7.49 -14.68
N ILE A 63 -11.80 6.17 -14.85
CA ILE A 63 -12.86 5.42 -15.54
C ILE A 63 -13.53 4.53 -14.51
N GLU A 64 -14.58 5.11 -13.93
CA GLU A 64 -15.74 4.36 -13.50
C GLU A 64 -16.25 3.54 -14.70
N SER A 65 -16.38 2.23 -14.52
CA SER A 65 -17.23 1.32 -15.31
C SER A 65 -16.94 1.15 -16.82
N ALA A 66 -16.54 -0.06 -17.23
CA ALA A 66 -17.18 -0.76 -18.35
C ALA A 66 -16.59 -2.17 -18.57
N ALA A 67 -17.50 -3.14 -18.56
CA ALA A 67 -17.39 -4.42 -19.25
C ALA A 67 -17.11 -4.23 -20.76
N PRO A 68 -16.58 -5.24 -21.47
CA PRO A 68 -16.14 -5.09 -22.86
C PRO A 68 -17.30 -4.87 -23.84
N GLU A 69 -17.26 -3.78 -24.61
CA GLU A 69 -18.13 -3.54 -25.77
C GLU A 69 -17.68 -4.39 -26.97
N GLY A 70 -18.58 -5.25 -27.44
CA GLY A 70 -18.58 -5.80 -28.79
C GLY A 70 -19.84 -5.37 -29.54
N LYS A 71 -19.67 -4.41 -30.47
CA LYS A 71 -20.41 -4.17 -31.73
C LYS A 71 -21.96 -4.08 -31.69
N LYS A 72 -22.47 -2.85 -31.93
CA LYS A 72 -23.83 -2.46 -32.42
C LYS A 72 -23.94 -2.70 -33.97
N PRO A 73 -25.11 -2.55 -34.68
CA PRO A 73 -26.32 -1.77 -34.31
C PRO A 73 -27.75 -2.25 -34.74
N ARG A 74 -28.76 -1.69 -34.02
CA ARG A 74 -30.16 -1.28 -34.40
C ARG A 74 -31.14 -2.35 -34.97
N LYS A 75 -32.44 -2.38 -34.64
CA LYS A 75 -33.43 -1.31 -34.39
C LYS A 75 -34.77 -1.91 -33.87
N ASP A 76 -35.54 -1.06 -33.18
CA ASP A 76 -37.01 -1.04 -32.98
C ASP A 76 -37.73 -2.08 -32.09
N ALA A 77 -38.37 -1.55 -31.01
CA ALA A 77 -39.79 -1.72 -30.64
C ALA A 77 -40.08 -2.00 -29.15
N ALA A 78 -40.53 -0.92 -28.48
CA ALA A 78 -41.60 -0.84 -27.47
C ALA A 78 -41.43 -1.47 -26.06
N PRO A 79 -42.09 -0.85 -25.04
CA PRO A 79 -41.79 -1.05 -23.63
C PRO A 79 -42.69 -2.12 -22.97
N LYS A 80 -42.12 -2.88 -22.03
CA LYS A 80 -42.88 -3.63 -21.03
C LYS A 80 -42.25 -3.43 -19.65
N GLU A 81 -42.99 -2.72 -18.80
CA GLU A 81 -43.09 -3.04 -17.38
C GLU A 81 -43.36 -4.55 -17.24
N ASP A 82 -42.55 -5.27 -16.48
CA ASP A 82 -42.85 -5.58 -15.07
C ASP A 82 -41.85 -6.63 -14.57
N GLY A 83 -41.58 -6.64 -13.26
CA GLY A 83 -40.98 -7.82 -12.61
C GLY A 83 -39.58 -7.62 -12.01
N GLN A 84 -39.48 -6.71 -11.06
CA GLN A 84 -39.10 -7.05 -9.68
C GLN A 84 -37.96 -8.07 -9.50
N THR A 85 -36.76 -7.59 -9.17
CA THR A 85 -35.99 -8.15 -8.04
C THR A 85 -35.31 -7.01 -7.27
N THR A 86 -36.11 -6.28 -6.50
CA THR A 86 -35.66 -5.61 -5.27
C THR A 86 -35.06 -6.66 -4.34
N LYS A 87 -33.76 -6.93 -4.47
CA LYS A 87 -32.98 -7.57 -3.42
C LYS A 87 -32.65 -6.49 -2.40
N THR A 88 -33.49 -6.40 -1.36
CA THR A 88 -33.20 -5.89 -0.01
C THR A 88 -31.82 -5.27 0.18
N ASP A 89 -31.67 -4.01 -0.22
CA ASP A 89 -30.68 -3.11 0.34
C ASP A 89 -31.11 -2.82 1.79
N LYS A 90 -30.69 -3.68 2.72
CA LYS A 90 -30.50 -3.23 4.09
C LYS A 90 -29.38 -2.20 4.01
N LYS A 91 -29.77 -0.94 3.80
CA LYS A 91 -28.90 0.22 3.73
C LYS A 91 -28.13 0.30 5.05
N LYS A 92 -26.99 -0.40 5.11
CA LYS A 92 -26.06 -0.31 6.24
C LYS A 92 -25.74 1.18 6.39
N PRO A 93 -25.83 1.74 7.60
CA PRO A 93 -25.56 3.16 7.80
C PRO A 93 -24.14 3.45 7.30
N SER A 94 -24.03 4.45 6.44
CA SER A 94 -22.75 4.91 5.92
C SER A 94 -22.34 6.16 6.70
N TYR A 95 -21.09 6.17 7.15
CA TYR A 95 -20.51 7.24 7.93
C TYR A 95 -19.41 7.89 7.10
N GLY A 96 -19.62 9.16 6.73
CA GLY A 96 -18.67 9.90 5.90
C GLY A 96 -18.42 9.29 4.51
N GLY A 97 -19.43 8.61 3.94
CA GLY A 97 -19.33 7.95 2.63
C GLY A 97 -18.72 6.54 2.66
N LYS A 98 -18.43 6.01 3.86
CA LYS A 98 -17.88 4.67 4.07
C LYS A 98 -18.81 3.81 4.94
N ASP A 99 -18.91 2.52 4.65
CA ASP A 99 -19.74 1.57 5.42
C ASP A 99 -19.10 1.16 6.77
N GLU A 100 -19.93 0.63 7.68
CA GLU A 100 -19.51 0.16 9.00
C GLU A 100 -18.39 -0.88 8.97
N ASP A 101 -18.46 -1.84 8.03
CA ASP A 101 -17.50 -2.93 7.95
C ASP A 101 -16.13 -2.38 7.55
N SER A 102 -16.09 -1.41 6.64
CA SER A 102 -14.87 -0.74 6.24
C SER A 102 -14.22 0.03 7.39
N TRP A 103 -15.00 0.73 8.22
CA TRP A 103 -14.49 1.35 9.45
C TRP A 103 -13.93 0.32 10.42
N ARG A 104 -14.72 -0.72 10.73
CA ARG A 104 -14.32 -1.82 11.62
C ARG A 104 -13.04 -2.50 11.16
N ASN A 105 -12.91 -2.75 9.86
CA ASN A 105 -11.74 -3.38 9.27
C ASN A 105 -10.49 -2.49 9.38
N GLU A 106 -10.62 -1.18 9.17
CA GLU A 106 -9.47 -0.27 9.30
C GLU A 106 -8.99 -0.13 10.74
N PHE A 107 -9.91 0.03 11.69
CA PHE A 107 -9.58 0.04 13.11
C PHE A 107 -9.00 -1.30 13.56
N GLY A 108 -9.64 -2.41 13.18
CA GLY A 108 -9.17 -3.76 13.49
C GLY A 108 -7.76 -4.00 12.97
N ARG A 109 -7.50 -3.71 11.69
CA ARG A 109 -6.17 -3.87 11.09
C ARG A 109 -5.11 -3.05 11.82
N LEU A 110 -5.37 -1.78 12.12
CA LEU A 110 -4.39 -0.93 12.80
C LEU A 110 -4.16 -1.38 14.26
N LYS A 111 -5.18 -1.88 14.96
CA LYS A 111 -5.04 -2.46 16.30
C LYS A 111 -4.24 -3.76 16.28
N ASP A 112 -4.49 -4.63 15.31
CA ASP A 112 -3.74 -5.88 15.13
C ASP A 112 -2.28 -5.60 14.77
N GLU A 113 -2.02 -4.65 13.87
CA GLU A 113 -0.67 -4.19 13.55
C GLU A 113 0.01 -3.61 14.80
N LEU A 114 -0.69 -2.77 15.58
CA LEU A 114 -0.15 -2.22 16.82
C LEU A 114 0.26 -3.34 17.79
N ARG A 115 -0.65 -4.26 18.09
CA ARG A 115 -0.42 -5.40 18.97
C ARG A 115 0.77 -6.24 18.52
N THR A 116 0.83 -6.57 17.24
CA THR A 116 1.92 -7.38 16.66
C THR A 116 3.28 -6.67 16.82
N ASN A 117 3.34 -5.35 16.60
CA ASN A 117 4.58 -4.60 16.77
C ASN A 117 4.97 -4.45 18.25
N GLU A 118 4.00 -4.30 19.15
CA GLU A 118 4.25 -4.25 20.59
C GLU A 118 4.76 -5.59 21.13
N GLU A 119 4.19 -6.71 20.69
CA GLU A 119 4.68 -8.07 20.99
C GLU A 119 6.11 -8.27 20.46
N TYR A 120 6.38 -7.85 19.22
CA TYR A 120 7.72 -7.94 18.64
C TYR A 120 8.75 -7.03 19.36
N LEU A 121 8.33 -5.85 19.82
CA LEU A 121 9.16 -4.96 20.63
C LEU A 121 9.52 -5.63 21.97
N ALA A 122 8.54 -6.22 22.65
CA ALA A 122 8.76 -6.93 23.91
C ALA A 122 9.75 -8.09 23.74
N GLU A 123 9.59 -8.89 22.69
CA GLU A 123 10.51 -10.00 22.38
C GLU A 123 11.92 -9.52 22.02
N THR A 124 12.03 -8.41 21.28
CA THR A 124 13.33 -7.80 20.94
C THR A 124 14.04 -7.30 22.20
N ARG A 125 13.30 -6.66 23.12
CA ARG A 125 13.84 -6.21 24.41
C ARG A 125 14.29 -7.38 25.28
N LYS A 126 13.47 -8.43 25.38
CA LYS A 126 13.81 -9.65 26.10
C LYS A 126 15.09 -10.29 25.57
N ARG A 127 15.25 -10.41 24.25
CA ARG A 127 16.49 -10.89 23.64
C ARG A 127 17.69 -10.01 23.98
N LYS A 128 17.49 -8.68 23.99
CA LYS A 128 18.55 -7.72 24.32
C LYS A 128 18.98 -7.80 25.79
N GLU A 129 18.11 -8.23 26.70
CA GLU A 129 18.44 -8.45 28.12
C GLU A 129 19.35 -9.67 28.33
N ASP A 130 19.22 -10.71 27.49
CA ASP A 130 20.12 -11.89 27.47
C ASP A 130 21.46 -11.59 26.79
N THR A 131 22.15 -10.56 27.31
CA THR A 131 23.42 -10.05 26.77
C THR A 131 24.58 -11.05 26.85
N ALA A 132 24.51 -12.04 27.74
CA ALA A 132 25.58 -13.00 28.00
C ALA A 132 25.93 -13.85 26.75
N ASN A 133 24.96 -14.06 25.86
CA ASN A 133 25.11 -14.87 24.66
C ASN A 133 25.15 -14.05 23.36
N LEU A 134 25.12 -12.71 23.45
CA LEU A 134 25.02 -11.82 22.29
C LEU A 134 26.38 -11.27 21.87
N SER A 135 26.69 -11.39 20.58
CA SER A 135 27.81 -10.66 20.01
C SER A 135 27.50 -9.15 19.97
N ARG A 136 28.53 -8.30 19.99
CA ARG A 136 28.35 -6.84 19.86
C ARG A 136 27.56 -6.46 18.59
N ARG A 137 27.75 -7.20 17.50
CA ARG A 137 27.04 -6.95 16.24
C ARG A 137 25.54 -7.23 16.39
N ASP A 138 25.20 -8.32 17.08
CA ASP A 138 23.80 -8.72 17.29
C ASP A 138 23.11 -7.79 18.30
N TYR A 139 23.84 -7.30 19.30
CA TYR A 139 23.33 -6.25 20.20
C TYR A 139 22.98 -4.97 19.41
N LEU A 140 23.88 -4.51 18.54
CA LEU A 140 23.65 -3.32 17.73
C LEU A 140 22.50 -3.50 16.74
N SER A 141 22.34 -4.69 16.15
CA SER A 141 21.20 -4.97 15.25
C SER A 141 19.88 -5.01 16.00
N LEU A 142 19.83 -5.59 17.21
CA LEU A 142 18.66 -5.54 18.09
C LEU A 142 18.32 -4.10 18.52
N GLN A 143 19.33 -3.28 18.81
CA GLN A 143 19.13 -1.88 19.16
C GLN A 143 18.54 -1.07 17.99
N GLN A 144 18.99 -1.32 16.76
CA GLN A 144 18.42 -0.69 15.58
C GLN A 144 16.98 -1.16 15.34
N THR A 145 16.76 -2.46 15.45
CA THR A 145 15.43 -3.07 15.31
C THR A 145 14.45 -2.48 16.33
N GLU A 146 14.85 -2.32 17.59
CA GLU A 146 14.03 -1.67 18.61
C GLU A 146 13.61 -0.26 18.19
N LYS A 147 14.54 0.56 17.70
CA LYS A 147 14.23 1.93 17.23
C LYS A 147 13.25 1.93 16.07
N ASP A 148 13.44 1.03 15.11
CA ASP A 148 12.59 0.93 13.92
C ASP A 148 11.16 0.51 14.31
N VAL A 149 11.03 -0.46 15.22
CA VAL A 149 9.73 -0.95 15.72
C VAL A 149 9.03 0.12 16.55
N VAL A 150 9.73 0.85 17.42
CA VAL A 150 9.18 1.97 18.17
C VAL A 150 8.64 3.05 17.22
N SER A 151 9.42 3.41 16.20
CA SER A 151 9.00 4.39 15.19
C SER A 151 7.74 3.92 14.43
N ARG A 152 7.65 2.62 14.15
CA ARG A 152 6.48 2.02 13.50
C ARG A 152 5.25 2.03 14.41
N ILE A 153 5.41 1.71 15.70
CA ILE A 153 4.34 1.81 16.71
C ILE A 153 3.81 3.24 16.77
N ASP A 154 4.69 4.24 16.83
CA ASP A 154 4.28 5.65 16.86
C ASP A 154 3.53 6.06 15.60
N SER A 155 3.97 5.59 14.43
CA SER A 155 3.25 5.80 13.16
C SER A 155 1.85 5.19 13.19
N ILE A 156 1.69 3.96 13.69
CA ILE A 156 0.40 3.29 13.80
C ILE A 156 -0.51 4.04 14.79
N LYS A 157 0.02 4.50 15.93
CA LYS A 157 -0.72 5.31 16.90
C LYS A 157 -1.23 6.62 16.28
N ARG A 158 -0.38 7.32 15.52
CA ARG A 158 -0.80 8.53 14.77
C ARG A 158 -1.89 8.22 13.73
N LYS A 159 -1.79 7.10 13.02
CA LYS A 159 -2.83 6.66 12.08
C LYS A 159 -4.15 6.36 12.81
N LEU A 160 -4.12 5.65 13.92
CA LEU A 160 -5.30 5.39 14.75
C LEU A 160 -5.94 6.68 15.25
N GLN A 161 -5.15 7.65 15.70
CA GLN A 161 -5.65 8.96 16.10
C GLN A 161 -6.35 9.67 14.93
N SER A 162 -5.68 9.73 13.76
CA SER A 162 -6.26 10.35 12.57
C SER A 162 -7.54 9.65 12.11
N LEU A 163 -7.62 8.32 12.25
CA LEU A 163 -8.79 7.53 11.91
C LEU A 163 -9.92 7.80 12.91
N THR A 164 -9.59 7.93 14.19
CA THR A 164 -10.54 8.31 15.24
C THR A 164 -11.14 9.70 14.99
N GLU A 165 -10.31 10.69 14.65
CA GLU A 165 -10.78 12.04 14.32
C GLU A 165 -11.69 12.07 13.09
N LYS A 166 -11.38 11.26 12.06
CA LYS A 166 -12.26 11.12 10.88
C LYS A 166 -13.56 10.41 11.25
N ALA A 167 -13.49 9.38 12.09
CA ALA A 167 -14.64 8.65 12.58
C ALA A 167 -15.57 9.55 13.43
N ASP A 168 -14.99 10.45 14.24
CA ASP A 168 -15.73 11.47 14.98
C ASP A 168 -16.45 12.44 14.06
N LYS A 169 -15.75 12.99 13.06
CA LYS A 169 -16.36 13.88 12.05
C LYS A 169 -17.46 13.21 11.25
N ALA A 170 -17.32 11.90 11.02
CA ALA A 170 -18.28 11.10 10.27
C ALA A 170 -19.43 10.54 11.13
N GLY A 171 -19.43 10.76 12.45
CA GLY A 171 -20.47 10.26 13.36
C GLY A 171 -20.43 8.75 13.61
N VAL A 172 -19.30 8.10 13.37
CA VAL A 172 -19.12 6.65 13.53
C VAL A 172 -19.26 6.26 15.02
N PRO A 173 -20.13 5.30 15.38
CA PRO A 173 -20.26 4.79 16.75
C PRO A 173 -18.95 4.24 17.31
N LYS A 174 -18.76 4.36 18.63
CA LYS A 174 -17.55 3.84 19.31
C LYS A 174 -17.39 2.32 19.18
N GLU A 175 -18.48 1.58 18.98
CA GLU A 175 -18.46 0.12 18.79
C GLU A 175 -17.77 -0.35 17.50
N LEU A 176 -17.59 0.57 16.55
CA LEU A 176 -16.90 0.34 15.29
C LEU A 176 -15.42 0.74 15.33
N ARG A 177 -14.96 1.29 16.47
CA ARG A 177 -13.62 1.87 16.64
C ARG A 177 -12.69 1.01 17.45
#